data_AF-J9SE41-F1
#
_entry.id   AF-J9SE41-F1
#
_cell.length_a   1.000
_cell.length_b   1.000
_cell.length_c   1.000
_cell.angle_alpha   90.00
_cell.angle_beta   90.00
_cell.angle_gamma   90.00
#
_symmetry.space_group_name_H-M   'P 1'
#
loop_
_entity.id
_entity.type
_entity.pdbx_description
1 polymer ?
#
loop_
_entity_poly.entity_id
_entity_poly.type
_entity_poly.pdbx_seq_one_letter_code
_entity_poly.pdbx_strand_id
1 'polypeptide(L)'
;MPTPDEFPRMSILDFDVQISPQFSAEREIEPHFNREPSNTWAAFFWRRCEAAEDIEFLGANFARAVEGTVEYVEGRLKELCEEANDDMVAYLASKPDQKASDIVELERLQAEAQAAGRWRLPPRPTPYTY
;
A
#
# COMPACT_ATOMS: atom_id res chain seq x y z
N MET A 1 11.55 11.32 21.55
CA MET A 1 11.23 10.00 20.98
C MET A 1 10.13 10.24 19.96
N PRO A 2 10.27 9.74 18.73
CA PRO A 2 9.20 9.79 17.74
C PRO A 2 7.88 9.21 18.29
N THR A 3 6.79 9.83 17.88
CA THR A 3 5.42 9.46 18.25
C THR A 3 4.70 8.79 17.07
N PRO A 4 3.62 8.03 17.29
CA PRO A 4 2.86 7.38 16.22
C PRO A 4 2.43 8.32 15.08
N ASP A 5 2.06 9.57 15.39
CA ASP A 5 1.63 10.57 14.40
C ASP A 5 2.79 11.11 13.54
N GLU A 6 4.04 10.89 13.96
CA GLU A 6 5.23 11.19 13.17
C GLU A 6 5.61 10.05 12.22
N PHE A 7 4.76 9.02 12.08
CA PHE A 7 4.92 7.97 11.08
C PHE A 7 5.01 8.60 9.67
N PRO A 8 6.09 8.34 8.91
CA PRO A 8 6.23 8.85 7.56
C PRO A 8 5.22 8.16 6.63
N ARG A 9 4.19 8.89 6.22
CA ARG A 9 3.11 8.33 5.39
C ARG A 9 3.62 7.76 4.07
N MET A 10 3.01 6.65 3.67
CA MET A 10 3.16 6.07 2.34
C MET A 10 2.29 6.83 1.34
N SER A 11 2.75 6.99 0.12
CA SER A 11 1.95 7.55 -0.97
C SER A 11 2.19 6.79 -2.26
N ILE A 12 1.17 6.74 -3.11
CA ILE A 12 1.29 6.19 -4.46
C ILE A 12 1.75 7.33 -5.38
N LEU A 13 2.94 7.17 -5.98
CA LEU A 13 3.54 8.15 -6.88
C LEU A 13 3.04 8.00 -8.32
N ASP A 14 2.86 6.75 -8.74
CA ASP A 14 2.58 6.41 -10.13
C ASP A 14 1.83 5.07 -10.20
N PHE A 15 1.29 4.77 -11.38
CA PHE A 15 0.68 3.49 -11.69
C PHE A 15 1.29 2.91 -12.96
N ASP A 16 1.57 1.60 -12.93
CA ASP A 16 1.83 0.84 -14.16
C ASP A 16 0.49 0.29 -14.65
N VAL A 17 0.01 0.83 -15.78
CA VAL A 17 -1.28 0.45 -16.37
C VAL A 17 -1.02 -0.35 -17.64
N GLN A 18 -1.38 -1.62 -17.61
CA GLN A 18 -1.15 -2.54 -18.73
C GLN A 18 -2.46 -3.14 -19.21
N ILE A 19 -2.55 -3.49 -20.50
CA ILE A 19 -3.70 -4.23 -21.03
C ILE A 19 -3.64 -5.64 -20.46
N SER A 20 -4.76 -6.16 -19.92
CA SER A 20 -4.76 -7.53 -19.43
C SER A 20 -4.43 -8.50 -20.56
N PRO A 21 -3.46 -9.41 -20.37
CA PRO A 21 -3.11 -10.41 -21.37
C PRO A 21 -4.28 -11.35 -21.73
N GLN A 22 -5.25 -11.48 -20.81
CA GLN A 22 -6.39 -12.38 -20.95
C GLN A 22 -7.64 -11.66 -21.48
N PHE A 23 -7.81 -10.37 -21.16
CA PHE A 23 -9.00 -9.59 -21.50
C PHE A 23 -8.62 -8.22 -22.06
N SER A 24 -8.70 -8.07 -23.39
CA SER A 24 -8.25 -6.85 -24.08
C SER A 24 -9.00 -5.57 -23.68
N ALA A 25 -10.22 -5.70 -23.17
CA ALA A 25 -11.05 -4.59 -22.68
C ALA A 25 -10.69 -4.13 -21.25
N GLU A 26 -9.81 -4.87 -20.58
CA GLU A 26 -9.43 -4.61 -19.20
C GLU A 26 -8.02 -4.06 -19.09
N ARG A 27 -7.77 -3.41 -17.96
CA ARG A 27 -6.49 -2.85 -17.56
C ARG A 27 -6.12 -3.40 -16.19
N GLU A 28 -4.86 -3.75 -16.06
CA GLU A 28 -4.23 -4.13 -14.80
C GLU A 28 -3.47 -2.90 -14.30
N ILE A 29 -3.81 -2.43 -13.11
CA ILE A 29 -3.31 -1.19 -12.52
C ILE A 29 -2.47 -1.55 -11.30
N GLU A 30 -1.15 -1.46 -11.43
CA GLU A 30 -0.20 -1.75 -10.35
C GLU A 30 0.25 -0.43 -9.68
N PRO A 31 -0.04 -0.20 -8.38
CA PRO A 31 0.39 1.01 -7.69
C PRO A 31 1.88 0.97 -7.34
N HIS A 32 2.58 2.09 -7.58
CA HIS A 32 3.97 2.28 -7.17
C HIS A 32 4.10 3.32 -6.07
N PHE A 33 4.80 2.96 -4.99
CA PHE A 33 4.88 3.74 -3.77
C PHE A 33 6.14 4.60 -3.70
N ASN A 34 6.08 5.66 -2.88
CA ASN A 34 7.17 6.60 -2.65
C ASN A 34 8.42 5.99 -1.99
N ARG A 35 8.27 4.86 -1.31
CA ARG A 35 9.32 4.08 -0.66
C ARG A 35 8.93 2.61 -0.57
N GLU A 36 9.87 1.76 -0.20
CA GLU A 36 9.62 0.33 -0.02
C GLU A 36 8.57 0.12 1.10
N PRO A 37 7.42 -0.53 0.81
CA PRO A 37 6.43 -0.79 1.83
C PRO A 37 6.91 -1.85 2.83
N SER A 38 6.83 -1.55 4.13
CA SER A 38 7.08 -2.57 5.15
C SER A 38 5.97 -3.62 5.16
N ASN A 39 6.29 -4.86 5.56
CA ASN A 39 5.31 -5.97 5.59
C ASN A 39 4.07 -5.65 6.44
N THR A 40 4.26 -4.92 7.54
CA THR A 40 3.15 -4.52 8.43
C THR A 40 2.23 -3.53 7.74
N TRP A 41 2.78 -2.47 7.14
CA TRP A 41 1.97 -1.49 6.40
C TRP A 41 1.29 -2.13 5.20
N ALA A 42 2.02 -2.97 4.44
CA ALA A 42 1.48 -3.67 3.28
C ALA A 42 0.28 -4.56 3.65
N ALA A 43 0.30 -5.19 4.83
CA ALA A 43 -0.84 -5.98 5.30
C ALA A 43 -2.10 -5.14 5.55
N PHE A 44 -1.98 -3.90 6.03
CA PHE A 44 -3.11 -2.98 6.16
C PHE A 44 -3.65 -2.57 4.79
N PHE A 45 -2.76 -2.21 3.85
CA PHE A 45 -3.16 -1.87 2.49
C PHE A 45 -3.87 -3.03 1.79
N TRP A 46 -3.33 -4.24 1.87
CA TRP A 46 -3.97 -5.46 1.38
C TRP A 46 -5.39 -5.62 1.92
N ARG A 47 -5.55 -5.49 3.23
CA ARG A 47 -6.86 -5.65 3.89
C ARG A 47 -7.86 -4.60 3.42
N ARG A 48 -7.41 -3.35 3.20
CA ARG A 48 -8.25 -2.26 2.70
C ARG A 48 -8.68 -2.52 1.26
N CYS A 49 -7.77 -2.93 0.40
CA CYS A 49 -8.07 -3.31 -0.98
C CYS A 49 -9.01 -4.52 -1.07
N GLU A 50 -8.84 -5.54 -0.23
CA GLU A 50 -9.73 -6.72 -0.20
C GLU A 50 -11.13 -6.41 0.33
N ALA A 51 -11.25 -5.43 1.23
CA ALA A 51 -12.53 -5.01 1.79
C ALA A 51 -13.28 -3.99 0.91
N ALA A 52 -12.62 -3.40 -0.07
CA ALA A 52 -13.22 -2.45 -0.99
C ALA A 52 -14.08 -3.20 -2.02
N GLU A 53 -15.40 -3.09 -1.89
CA GLU A 53 -16.36 -3.76 -2.78
C GLU A 53 -16.46 -3.08 -4.17
N ASP A 54 -15.90 -1.88 -4.30
CA ASP A 54 -16.02 -1.02 -5.48
C ASP A 54 -14.81 -1.10 -6.43
N ILE A 55 -13.77 -1.85 -6.06
CA ILE A 55 -12.63 -2.17 -6.92
C ILE A 55 -12.29 -3.67 -6.84
N GLU A 56 -11.82 -4.25 -7.94
CA GLU A 56 -11.35 -5.63 -7.94
C GLU A 56 -9.83 -5.66 -7.77
N PHE A 57 -9.36 -5.71 -6.52
CA PHE A 57 -7.92 -5.86 -6.24
C PHE A 57 -7.52 -7.33 -6.22
N LEU A 58 -6.64 -7.71 -7.14
CA LEU A 58 -6.14 -9.07 -7.22
C LEU A 58 -4.91 -9.25 -6.34
N GLY A 59 -4.82 -10.43 -5.71
CA GLY A 59 -3.72 -10.89 -4.84
C GLY A 59 -2.31 -10.86 -5.47
N ALA A 60 -2.20 -10.42 -6.73
CA ALA A 60 -0.98 -10.25 -7.50
C ALA A 60 -0.49 -8.78 -7.60
N ASN A 61 -0.89 -7.93 -6.65
CA ASN A 61 -0.48 -6.52 -6.50
C ASN A 61 -1.08 -5.53 -7.50
N PHE A 62 -2.18 -5.87 -8.16
CA PHE A 62 -2.82 -4.95 -9.11
C PHE A 62 -4.34 -4.95 -8.97
N ALA A 63 -4.97 -3.83 -9.32
CA ALA A 63 -6.40 -3.74 -9.48
C ALA A 63 -6.79 -3.99 -10.94
N ARG A 64 -7.97 -4.59 -11.16
CA ARG A 64 -8.59 -4.64 -12.48
C ARG A 64 -9.52 -3.45 -12.67
N ALA A 65 -9.44 -2.86 -13.85
CA ALA A 65 -10.33 -1.82 -14.30
C ALA A 65 -10.78 -2.10 -15.73
N VAL A 66 -12.00 -1.68 -16.07
CA VAL A 66 -12.41 -1.55 -17.47
C VAL A 66 -11.78 -0.27 -18.02
N GLU A 67 -11.49 -0.21 -19.33
CA GLU A 67 -10.81 0.92 -19.96
C GLU A 67 -11.36 2.31 -19.59
N GLY A 68 -12.67 2.45 -19.36
CA GLY A 68 -13.30 3.71 -18.97
C GLY A 68 -13.27 4.05 -17.47
N THR A 69 -12.73 3.18 -16.61
CA THR A 69 -12.76 3.34 -15.14
C THR A 69 -11.38 3.41 -14.51
N VAL A 70 -10.31 3.51 -15.31
CA VAL A 70 -8.92 3.52 -14.83
C VAL A 70 -8.68 4.63 -13.81
N GLU A 71 -9.02 5.89 -14.16
CA GLU A 71 -8.82 7.05 -13.27
C GLU A 71 -9.60 6.91 -11.95
N TYR A 72 -10.78 6.29 -11.99
CA TYR A 72 -11.56 6.00 -10.78
C TYR A 72 -10.81 5.03 -9.86
N VAL A 73 -10.33 3.92 -10.43
CA VAL A 73 -9.61 2.88 -9.66
C VAL A 73 -8.29 3.44 -9.11
N GLU A 74 -7.56 4.24 -9.88
CA GLU A 74 -6.36 4.95 -9.40
C GLU A 74 -6.67 5.88 -8.22
N GLY A 75 -7.75 6.66 -8.32
CA GLY A 75 -8.22 7.52 -7.23
C GLY A 75 -8.55 6.71 -5.99
N ARG A 76 -9.30 5.62 -6.14
CA ARG A 76 -9.68 4.75 -5.03
C ARG A 76 -8.47 4.08 -4.38
N LEU A 77 -7.48 3.63 -5.15
CA LEU A 77 -6.24 3.07 -4.61
C LEU A 77 -5.45 4.09 -3.77
N LYS A 78 -5.45 5.37 -4.17
CA LYS A 78 -4.86 6.46 -3.37
C LYS A 78 -5.61 6.67 -2.05
N GLU A 79 -6.93 6.64 -2.07
CA GLU A 79 -7.73 6.73 -0.84
C GLU A 79 -7.47 5.55 0.10
N LEU A 80 -7.44 4.32 -0.42
CA LEU A 80 -7.11 3.12 0.36
C LEU A 80 -5.69 3.16 0.93
N CYS A 81 -4.75 3.81 0.24
CA CYS A 81 -3.40 4.06 0.74
C CYS A 81 -3.43 4.97 1.98
N GLU A 82 -4.23 6.03 1.96
CA GLU A 82 -4.42 6.90 3.13
C GLU A 82 -5.13 6.17 4.28
N GLU A 83 -6.16 5.37 4.00
CA GLU A 83 -6.81 4.54 5.00
C GLU A 83 -5.83 3.52 5.66
N ALA A 84 -4.90 2.97 4.89
CA ALA A 84 -3.86 2.08 5.40
C ALA A 84 -2.82 2.82 6.26
N ASN A 85 -2.49 4.08 5.91
CA ASN A 85 -1.68 4.94 6.76
C ASN A 85 -2.36 5.19 8.12
N ASP A 86 -3.66 5.46 8.12
CA ASP A 86 -4.44 5.65 9.36
C ASP A 86 -4.44 4.38 10.23
N ASP A 87 -4.64 3.21 9.62
CA ASP A 87 -4.57 1.92 10.33
C ASP A 87 -3.18 1.67 10.93
N MET A 88 -2.10 2.04 10.23
CA MET A 88 -0.73 1.91 10.73
C MET A 88 -0.50 2.83 11.93
N VAL A 89 -0.95 4.09 11.89
CA VAL A 89 -0.85 5.03 13.01
C VAL A 89 -1.64 4.50 14.22
N ALA A 90 -2.87 4.01 14.01
CA ALA A 90 -3.68 3.40 15.06
C ALA A 90 -3.01 2.15 15.65
N TYR A 91 -2.39 1.31 14.81
CA TYR A 91 -1.61 0.16 15.24
C TYR A 91 -0.41 0.58 16.11
N LEU A 92 0.34 1.60 15.70
CA LEU A 92 1.47 2.13 16.47
C LEU A 92 1.02 2.69 17.82
N ALA A 93 -0.09 3.42 17.86
CA ALA A 93 -0.67 3.95 19.10
C ALA A 93 -1.13 2.84 20.07
N SER A 94 -1.40 1.63 19.57
CA SER A 94 -1.73 0.47 20.41
C SER A 94 -0.51 -0.23 21.02
N LYS A 95 0.71 0.17 20.65
CA LYS A 95 1.96 -0.45 21.14
C LYS A 95 2.54 0.31 22.33
N PRO A 96 3.39 -0.35 23.15
CA PRO A 96 4.20 0.36 24.13
C PRO A 96 5.05 1.45 23.48
N ASP A 97 5.14 2.62 24.10
CA ASP A 97 5.78 3.84 23.57
C ASP A 97 7.16 3.59 22.96
N GLN A 98 8.03 2.84 23.66
CA GLN A 98 9.37 2.53 23.15
C GLN A 98 9.31 1.74 21.83
N LYS A 99 8.42 0.75 21.72
CA LYS A 99 8.28 -0.05 20.50
C LYS A 99 7.69 0.77 19.35
N ALA A 100 6.72 1.63 19.65
CA ALA A 100 6.15 2.53 18.65
C ALA A 100 7.22 3.50 18.11
N SER A 101 7.98 4.11 19.02
CA SER A 101 9.09 5.01 18.71
C SER A 101 10.17 4.31 17.86
N ASP A 102 10.55 3.08 18.21
CA ASP A 102 11.56 2.32 17.45
C ASP A 102 11.08 2.04 16.01
N ILE A 103 9.81 1.69 15.83
CA ILE A 103 9.23 1.44 14.50
C ILE A 103 9.18 2.74 13.68
N VAL A 104 8.72 3.85 14.27
CA VAL A 104 8.63 5.14 13.57
C VAL A 104 10.03 5.62 13.15
N GLU A 105 11.04 5.47 14.01
CA GLU A 105 12.41 5.85 13.67
C GLU A 105 12.96 5.02 12.50
N LEU A 106 12.76 3.69 12.53
CA LEU A 106 13.18 2.82 11.43
C LEU A 106 12.52 3.19 10.10
N GLU A 107 11.22 3.48 10.13
CA GLU A 107 10.45 3.91 8.96
C GLU A 107 10.95 5.26 8.44
N ARG A 108 11.29 6.22 9.32
CA ARG A 108 11.88 7.50 8.93
C ARG A 108 13.24 7.33 8.25
N LEU A 109 14.13 6.54 8.84
CA LEU A 109 15.44 6.26 8.25
C LEU A 109 15.31 5.61 6.87
N GLN A 110 14.35 4.69 6.70
CA GLN A 110 14.06 4.10 5.38
C GLN A 110 13.54 5.13 4.38
N ALA A 111 12.64 6.02 4.80
CA ALA A 111 12.11 7.08 3.95
C ALA A 111 13.20 8.07 3.51
N GLU A 112 14.18 8.36 4.36
CA GLU A 112 15.29 9.28 4.07
C GLU A 112 16.39 8.63 3.21
N ALA A 113 16.64 7.33 3.40
CA ALA A 113 17.72 6.62 2.71
C ALA A 113 17.40 6.27 1.24
N GLN A 114 16.13 6.26 0.84
CA GLN A 114 15.71 5.80 -0.48
C GLN A 114 15.47 6.98 -1.44
N ALA A 115 16.14 6.97 -2.59
CA ALA A 115 15.78 7.82 -3.72
C ALA A 115 14.38 7.39 -4.23
N ALA A 116 13.56 8.36 -4.68
CA ALA A 116 12.20 8.14 -5.19
C ALA A 116 12.17 7.03 -6.26
N GLY A 117 11.94 5.80 -5.81
CA GLY A 117 11.87 4.60 -6.62
C GLY A 117 10.42 4.24 -6.88
N ARG A 118 10.16 3.51 -7.96
CA ARG A 118 8.86 2.90 -8.24
C ARG A 118 8.73 1.61 -7.44
N TRP A 119 8.45 1.73 -6.15
CA TRP A 119 8.40 0.58 -5.25
C TRP A 119 7.08 -0.16 -5.37
N ARG A 120 7.14 -1.48 -5.47
CA ARG A 120 5.97 -2.34 -5.58
C ARG A 120 5.53 -2.84 -4.21
N LEU A 121 4.26 -3.21 -4.11
CA LEU A 121 3.75 -3.91 -2.93
C LEU A 121 4.49 -5.26 -2.79
N PRO A 122 4.97 -5.64 -1.60
CA PRO A 122 5.51 -6.97 -1.40
C PRO A 122 4.41 -8.01 -1.67
N PRO A 123 4.76 -9.19 -2.20
CA PRO A 123 3.81 -10.27 -2.40
C PRO A 123 3.03 -10.51 -1.11
N ARG A 124 1.72 -10.79 -1.24
CA ARG A 124 0.91 -11.15 -0.08
C ARG A 124 1.62 -12.28 0.69
N PRO A 125 1.87 -12.13 2.01
CA PRO A 125 2.38 -13.24 2.79
C PRO A 125 1.35 -14.38 2.67
N THR A 126 1.78 -15.48 2.04
CA THR A 126 0.96 -16.69 2.00
C THR A 126 0.67 -17.09 3.44
N PRO A 127 -0.57 -17.48 3.79
CA PRO A 127 -0.79 -18.08 5.08
C PRO A 127 0.14 -19.30 5.15
N TYR A 128 1.04 -19.31 6.12
CA TYR A 128 1.89 -20.48 6.38
C TYR A 128 0.96 -21.69 6.46
N THR A 129 1.03 -22.59 5.47
CA THR A 129 0.48 -23.93 5.61
C THR A 129 1.28 -24.58 6.73
N TYR A 130 0.63 -24.73 7.88
CA TYR A 130 1.11 -25.51 9.02
C TYR A 130 1.45 -26.94 8.61
#